data_AF-A0A7W1U9A1-F1
#
_entry.id   AF-A0A7W1U9A1-F1
#
_cell.length_a   1.000
_cell.length_b   1.000
_cell.length_c   1.000
_cell.angle_alpha   90.00
_cell.angle_beta   90.00
_cell.angle_gamma   90.00
#
_symmetry.space_group_name_H-M   'P 1'
#
loop_
_entity.id
_entity.type
_entity.pdbx_description
1 polymer ?
#
loop_
_entity_poly.entity_id
_entity_poly.type
_entity_poly.pdbx_seq_one_letter_code
_entity_poly.pdbx_strand_id
1 'polypeptide(L)' 'MIPRPPNAPPPADATKLMAYGIEGGAPGVSAQLVIDPTGRYTRVVLCNGGPPMAMSMGMTIREWLSHMPK' A
#
# COMPACT_ATOMS: atom_id res chain seq x y z
N MET A 1 18.24 -29.29 3.04
CA MET A 1 18.27 -27.82 2.85
C MET A 1 19.16 -27.53 1.65
N ILE A 2 18.64 -26.83 0.63
CA ILE A 2 19.41 -26.48 -0.57
C ILE A 2 20.21 -25.20 -0.27
N PRO A 3 21.53 -25.15 -0.56
CA PRO A 3 22.32 -23.94 -0.37
C PRO A 3 21.79 -22.80 -1.24
N ARG A 4 21.77 -21.59 -0.67
CA ARG A 4 21.32 -20.40 -1.39
C ARG A 4 22.32 -20.03 -2.49
N PRO A 5 21.87 -19.70 -3.73
CA PRO A 5 22.75 -19.27 -4.80
C PRO A 5 23.45 -17.93 -4.45
N PRO A 6 24.72 -17.75 -4.88
CA PRO A 6 25.56 -16.63 -4.47
C PRO A 6 25.03 -15.25 -4.88
N ASN A 7 24.15 -15.18 -5.87
CA ASN A 7 23.57 -13.93 -6.40
C ASN A 7 22.10 -13.71 -6.02
N ALA A 8 21.55 -14.48 -5.08
CA ALA A 8 20.17 -14.24 -4.66
C ALA A 8 20.06 -12.90 -3.93
N PRO A 9 19.07 -12.03 -4.26
CA PRO A 9 18.83 -10.80 -3.52
C PRO A 9 18.59 -11.10 -2.05
N PRO A 10 19.07 -10.26 -1.11
CA PRO A 10 18.91 -10.48 0.34
C PRO A 10 17.45 -10.84 0.67
N PRO A 11 17.21 -11.72 1.66
CA PRO A 11 15.84 -12.08 2.02
C PRO A 11 15.06 -10.79 2.26
N ALA A 12 13.79 -10.77 1.83
CA ALA A 12 12.92 -9.66 2.19
C ALA A 12 12.97 -9.50 3.71
N ASP A 13 13.38 -8.33 4.16
CA ASP A 13 13.48 -8.02 5.57
C ASP A 13 12.05 -7.99 6.12
N ALA A 14 11.66 -9.03 6.86
CA ALA A 14 10.33 -9.16 7.45
C ALA A 14 10.04 -8.05 8.48
N THR A 15 11.06 -7.29 8.91
CA THR A 15 10.91 -6.13 9.78
C THR A 15 10.72 -4.83 9.00
N LYS A 16 11.04 -4.81 7.69
CA LYS A 16 10.69 -3.71 6.78
C LYS A 16 9.24 -3.81 6.38
N LEU A 17 8.42 -3.14 7.16
CA LEU A 17 7.03 -2.84 6.85
C LEU A 17 6.94 -1.80 5.72
N MET A 18 7.30 -2.20 4.49
CA MET A 18 7.06 -1.40 3.29
C MET A 18 5.61 -1.60 2.87
N ALA A 19 4.78 -0.56 3.00
CA ALA A 19 3.44 -0.58 2.45
C ALA A 19 3.50 -0.67 0.92
N TYR A 20 2.92 -1.72 0.35
CA TYR A 20 2.83 -1.87 -1.10
C TYR A 20 1.63 -1.10 -1.60
N GLY A 21 1.87 -0.11 -2.47
CA GLY A 21 0.85 0.74 -3.06
C GLY A 21 0.80 0.60 -4.58
N ILE A 22 -0.39 0.41 -5.15
CA ILE A 22 -0.63 0.54 -6.60
C ILE A 22 -1.61 1.68 -6.81
N GLU A 23 -1.28 2.55 -7.75
CA GLU A 23 -2.07 3.72 -8.10
C GLU A 23 -2.40 3.67 -9.58
N GLY A 24 -3.64 3.99 -9.91
CA GLY A 24 -4.12 3.99 -11.28
C GLY A 24 -5.21 5.03 -11.44
N GLY A 25 -5.30 5.61 -12.63
CA GLY A 25 -6.36 6.56 -12.93
C GLY A 25 -6.49 6.84 -14.41
N ALA A 26 -7.67 7.30 -14.78
CA ALA A 26 -8.01 7.80 -16.11
C ALA A 26 -8.86 9.08 -15.94
N PRO A 27 -9.11 9.87 -17.00
CA PRO A 27 -10.01 11.02 -16.89
C PRO A 27 -11.37 10.60 -16.30
N GLY A 28 -11.75 11.23 -15.19
CA GLY A 28 -12.99 10.91 -14.46
C GLY A 28 -12.89 9.81 -13.40
N VAL A 29 -11.78 9.06 -13.31
CA VAL A 29 -11.63 8.00 -12.30
C VAL A 29 -10.22 7.95 -11.71
N SER A 30 -10.13 7.69 -10.41
CA SER A 30 -8.87 7.40 -9.73
C SER A 30 -9.02 6.26 -8.73
N ALA A 31 -7.95 5.49 -8.56
CA ALA A 31 -7.90 4.33 -7.68
C ALA A 31 -6.56 4.24 -6.94
N GLN A 32 -6.61 3.80 -5.68
CA GLN A 32 -5.44 3.47 -4.89
C GLN A 32 -5.68 2.17 -4.11
N LEU A 33 -4.74 1.24 -4.20
CA LEU A 33 -4.65 0.03 -3.38
C LEU A 33 -3.42 0.15 -2.48
N VAL A 34 -3.59 -0.07 -1.17
CA VAL A 34 -2.47 -0.17 -0.21
C VAL A 34 -2.65 -1.41 0.65
N ILE A 35 -1.60 -2.22 0.73
CA ILE A 35 -1.53 -3.38 1.62
C ILE A 35 -0.62 -3.03 2.79
N ASP A 36 -1.16 -3.10 4.01
CA ASP A 36 -0.36 -2.98 5.22
C ASP A 36 0.43 -4.28 5.46
N PRO A 37 1.76 -4.22 5.51
CA PRO A 37 2.60 -5.39 5.73
C PRO A 37 2.45 -5.99 7.13
N THR A 38 1.84 -5.29 8.10
CA THR A 38 1.49 -5.91 9.39
C THR A 38 0.22 -6.76 9.34
N GLY A 39 -0.50 -6.75 8.21
CA GLY A 39 -1.73 -7.51 7.99
C GLY A 39 -2.98 -6.94 8.68
N ARG A 40 -2.90 -5.74 9.27
CA ARG A 40 -4.03 -5.14 10.00
C ARG A 40 -5.11 -4.60 9.08
N TYR A 41 -4.72 -4.11 7.91
CA TYR A 41 -5.66 -3.56 6.95
C TYR A 41 -5.19 -3.72 5.50
N THR A 42 -6.17 -3.81 4.60
CA THR A 42 -5.99 -3.52 3.19
C THR A 42 -6.90 -2.35 2.86
N ARG A 43 -6.35 -1.31 2.24
CA ARG A 43 -7.10 -0.13 1.84
C ARG A 43 -7.27 -0.11 0.33
N VAL A 44 -8.51 0.01 -0.11
CA VAL A 44 -8.86 0.29 -1.51
C VAL A 44 -9.66 1.58 -1.55
N VAL A 45 -9.23 2.54 -2.36
CA VAL A 45 -9.93 3.79 -2.60
C VAL A 45 -10.28 3.85 -4.08
N LEU A 46 -11.57 4.12 -4.36
CA LEU A 46 -12.10 4.29 -5.72
C LEU A 46 -12.87 5.60 -5.75
N CYS A 47 -12.51 6.48 -6.69
CA CYS A 47 -13.13 7.79 -6.83
C CYS A 47 -13.63 7.99 -8.27
N ASN A 48 -14.87 8.46 -8.41
CA ASN A 48 -15.42 8.97 -9.68
C ASN A 48 -15.03 10.46 -9.89
N GLY A 49 -13.76 10.75 -9.61
CA GLY A 49 -13.10 12.01 -9.84
C GLY A 49 -11.72 11.66 -10.39
N GLY A 50 -11.27 12.43 -11.38
CA GLY A 50 -9.96 12.22 -11.98
C GLY A 50 -8.83 12.27 -10.93
N PRO A 51 -7.61 11.84 -11.30
CA PRO A 51 -6.45 11.97 -10.43
C PRO A 51 -6.26 13.42 -9.94
N PRO A 52 -5.83 13.65 -8.68
CA PRO A 52 -5.28 12.69 -7.72
C PRO A 52 -6.24 12.32 -6.55
N MET A 53 -7.56 12.37 -6.76
CA MET A 53 -8.54 12.30 -5.66
C MET A 53 -8.40 11.06 -4.75
N ALA A 54 -8.22 9.87 -5.34
CA ALA A 54 -8.04 8.64 -4.57
C ALA A 54 -6.79 8.64 -3.69
N MET A 55 -5.73 9.34 -4.12
CA MET A 55 -4.50 9.46 -3.34
C MET A 55 -4.69 10.36 -2.12
N SER A 56 -5.29 11.54 -2.32
CA SER A 56 -5.58 12.48 -1.23
C SER A 56 -6.46 11.81 -0.17
N MET A 57 -7.52 11.11 -0.59
CA MET A 57 -8.38 10.36 0.31
C MET A 57 -7.63 9.23 1.03
N GLY A 58 -6.76 8.52 0.31
CA GLY A 58 -5.90 7.48 0.89
C GLY A 58 -4.98 7.99 2.00
N MET A 59 -4.42 9.19 1.86
CA MET A 59 -3.61 9.82 2.91
C MET A 59 -4.45 10.17 4.15
N THR A 60 -5.65 10.73 3.96
CA THR A 60 -6.57 11.04 5.06
C THR A 60 -6.98 9.76 5.81
N ILE A 61 -7.31 8.68 5.10
CA ILE A 61 -7.64 7.39 5.73
C ILE A 61 -6.45 6.83 6.52
N ARG A 62 -5.22 6.98 5.98
CA ARG A 62 -4.00 6.56 6.70
C ARG A 62 -3.86 7.29 8.04
N GLU A 63 -4.13 8.59 8.06
CA GLU A 63 -4.08 9.41 9.28
C GLU A 63 -5.15 8.99 10.29
N TRP A 64 -6.36 8.65 9.85
CA TRP A 64 -7.37 8.10 10.77
C TRP A 64 -6.95 6.77 11.37
N LEU A 65 -6.37 5.88 10.55
CA LEU A 65 -5.87 4.59 11.01
C LEU A 65 -4.73 4.72 12.02
N SER A 66 -3.88 5.76 11.94
CA SER A 66 -2.82 5.96 12.94
C SER A 66 -3.32 6.33 14.33
N HIS A 67 -4.58 6.74 14.46
CA HIS A 67 -5.23 7.06 15.73
C HIS A 67 -6.11 5.93 16.27
N MET A 68 -6.27 4.82 15.53
CA MET A 68 -7.03 3.67 16.02
C MET A 68 -6.22 2.87 17.05
N PRO A 69 -6.88 2.27 18.07
CA PRO A 69 -6.23 1.38 19.01
C PRO A 69 -5.49 0.24 18.29
N LYS A 70 -4.31 -0.12 18.80
CA LYS A 70 -3.41 -1.10 18.17
C LYS A 70 -3.79 -2.55 18.43
#